data_AF-A0DG48-F1
#
_entry.id   AF-A0DG48-F1
#
_cell.length_a   1.000
_cell.length_b   1.000
_cell.length_c   1.000
_cell.angle_alpha   90.00
_cell.angle_beta   90.00
_cell.angle_gamma   90.00
#
_symmetry.space_group_name_H-M   'P 1'
#
loop_
_entity.id
_entity.type
_entity.pdbx_description
1 polymer ?
#
loop_
_entity_poly.entity_id
_entity_poly.type
_entity_poly.pdbx_seq_one_letter_code
_entity_poly.pdbx_strand_id
1 'polypeptide(L)'
;MDPINSINKDDASVQARARRRRNDQSSRDYTCGCGKSYLSYPALYTHLKYRNLYTEAKTSRKPTSRDHSTQQYESESKQGQTQANENDLKEGKSDDERSISNNEPDETIEQVLLFLDSIGNFRSGMKYEKEEEKQGYLLTCFPKDYFSNSQDYQPIYNNIKDITNERVKNPDQDPLMKEEIDKDKNIKKTQINKILAYFLVAIGPLLNEDAYKEMATFIVLFSIALNEAGYQALQNYEQEQYQQGDTDKKPQSLVKQDQNLNAYCEEQNGEHILLITNEFILSFLPLNFPKLGNIEKSFRIFGSPDEKLKNAVYVTQHLSYWLYAMKFTNSRLALYTDDDQ
;
A
#
# COMPACT_ATOMS: atom_id res chain seq x y z
N MET A 1 -50.96 58.25 27.15
CA MET A 1 -50.27 59.34 26.43
C MET A 1 -49.04 58.73 25.80
N ASP A 2 -49.07 58.79 24.47
CA ASP A 2 -48.12 58.56 23.40
C ASP A 2 -46.93 57.57 23.48
N PRO A 3 -46.65 56.89 22.35
CA PRO A 3 -45.68 55.81 22.22
C PRO A 3 -44.34 56.29 21.63
N ILE A 4 -43.26 55.52 21.81
CA ILE A 4 -42.07 55.64 20.98
C ILE A 4 -41.70 54.30 20.37
N ASN A 5 -41.56 54.42 19.06
CA ASN A 5 -41.29 53.48 17.99
C ASN A 5 -39.79 53.12 17.96
N SER A 6 -39.44 51.85 17.80
CA SER A 6 -38.13 51.50 17.22
C SER A 6 -38.22 50.20 16.42
N ILE A 7 -38.28 50.41 15.12
CA ILE A 7 -38.10 49.47 14.02
C ILE A 7 -36.68 48.90 14.10
N ASN A 8 -36.53 47.57 14.01
CA ASN A 8 -35.31 46.96 13.48
C ASN A 8 -35.67 45.90 12.44
N LYS A 9 -35.16 46.15 11.24
CA LYS A 9 -35.12 45.27 10.07
C LYS A 9 -33.91 44.36 10.24
N ASP A 10 -34.12 43.05 10.20
CA ASP A 10 -33.06 42.09 9.90
C ASP A 10 -33.62 41.02 8.95
N ASP A 11 -33.80 41.45 7.70
CA ASP A 11 -33.88 40.59 6.52
C ASP A 11 -32.48 40.61 5.88
N ALA A 12 -31.67 39.57 6.09
CA ALA A 12 -30.67 39.02 5.15
C ALA A 12 -29.60 38.18 5.88
N SER A 13 -29.75 36.85 5.88
CA SER A 13 -28.70 35.91 5.44
C SER A 13 -29.13 34.45 5.61
N VAL A 14 -30.12 34.01 4.83
CA VAL A 14 -30.32 32.58 4.56
C VAL A 14 -29.99 32.37 3.08
N GLN A 15 -28.70 32.37 2.75
CA GLN A 15 -28.24 31.84 1.46
C GLN A 15 -28.30 30.32 1.51
N ALA A 16 -29.51 29.79 1.40
CA ALA A 16 -29.72 28.40 1.02
C ALA A 16 -29.03 28.16 -0.32
N ARG A 17 -28.01 27.30 -0.35
CA ARG A 17 -27.34 26.81 -1.56
C ARG A 17 -28.40 26.35 -2.57
N ALA A 18 -28.67 27.19 -3.56
CA ALA A 18 -29.53 26.85 -4.67
C ALA A 18 -28.95 25.59 -5.35
N ARG A 19 -29.70 24.49 -5.31
CA ARG A 19 -29.34 23.26 -6.04
C ARG A 19 -29.19 23.65 -7.52
N ARG A 20 -27.98 23.48 -8.06
CA ARG A 20 -27.70 23.77 -9.47
C ARG A 20 -28.68 22.99 -10.34
N ARG A 21 -29.25 23.64 -11.35
CA ARG A 21 -30.19 23.00 -12.27
C ARG A 21 -29.43 21.96 -13.11
N ARG A 22 -30.04 20.79 -13.32
CA ARG A 22 -29.45 19.60 -13.97
C ARG A 22 -28.89 19.85 -15.39
N ASN A 23 -29.29 20.96 -16.02
CA ASN A 23 -28.94 21.35 -17.39
C ASN A 23 -27.99 22.55 -17.49
N ASP A 24 -27.25 22.87 -16.43
CA ASP A 24 -26.23 23.91 -16.53
C ASP A 24 -25.08 23.43 -17.44
N GLN A 25 -24.96 24.04 -18.63
CA GLN A 25 -23.95 23.71 -19.64
C GLN A 25 -22.54 24.22 -19.22
N SER A 26 -22.49 25.13 -18.24
CA SER A 26 -21.37 26.01 -17.92
C SER A 26 -20.19 25.37 -17.16
N SER A 27 -20.13 24.06 -17.01
CA SER A 27 -19.07 23.40 -16.19
C SER A 27 -18.70 21.98 -16.62
N ARG A 28 -18.91 21.64 -17.89
CA ARG A 28 -18.61 20.28 -18.40
C ARG A 28 -17.34 20.26 -19.24
N ASP A 29 -16.20 20.46 -18.58
CA ASP A 29 -14.89 20.60 -19.23
C ASP A 29 -14.29 19.28 -19.75
N TYR A 30 -14.94 18.14 -19.45
CA TYR A 30 -14.43 16.82 -19.81
C TYR A 30 -15.31 16.17 -20.88
N THR A 31 -14.82 16.05 -22.10
CA THR A 31 -15.53 15.41 -23.22
C THR A 31 -14.97 14.02 -23.54
N CYS A 32 -15.86 13.03 -23.65
CA CYS A 32 -15.53 11.71 -24.18
C CYS A 32 -15.57 11.73 -25.72
N GLY A 33 -14.77 10.89 -26.39
CA GLY A 33 -14.80 10.72 -27.86
C GLY A 33 -16.17 10.32 -28.43
N CYS A 34 -17.12 9.90 -27.59
CA CYS A 34 -18.52 9.66 -27.98
C CYS A 34 -19.42 10.92 -28.01
N GLY A 35 -18.87 12.11 -27.75
CA GLY A 35 -19.58 13.40 -27.76
C GLY A 35 -20.27 13.78 -26.45
N LYS A 36 -20.18 12.96 -25.39
CA LYS A 36 -20.74 13.28 -24.07
C LYS A 36 -19.77 14.12 -23.24
N SER A 37 -20.30 15.14 -22.57
CA SER A 37 -19.53 16.03 -21.67
C SER A 37 -19.87 15.78 -20.19
N TYR A 38 -18.85 15.81 -19.34
CA TYR A 38 -18.89 15.44 -17.93
C TYR A 38 -18.40 16.61 -17.06
N LEU A 39 -19.00 16.74 -15.88
CA LEU A 39 -18.69 17.80 -14.90
C LEU A 39 -17.33 17.61 -14.24
N SER A 40 -16.77 16.41 -14.26
CA SER A 40 -15.52 16.07 -13.60
C SER A 40 -14.84 14.89 -14.28
N TYR A 41 -13.53 14.77 -14.08
CA TYR A 41 -12.74 13.65 -14.59
C TYR A 41 -13.21 12.28 -14.05
N PRO A 42 -13.57 12.12 -12.75
CA PRO A 42 -14.13 10.85 -12.25
C PRO A 42 -15.38 10.40 -13.01
N ALA A 43 -16.30 11.32 -13.33
CA ALA A 43 -17.50 10.99 -14.09
C ALA A 43 -17.19 10.54 -15.53
N LEU A 44 -16.16 11.12 -16.16
CA LEU A 44 -15.64 10.67 -17.45
C LEU A 44 -14.99 9.28 -17.34
N TYR A 45 -14.17 9.05 -16.32
CA TYR A 45 -13.50 7.77 -16.09
C TYR A 45 -14.50 6.63 -15.91
N THR A 46 -15.53 6.83 -15.08
CA THR A 46 -16.62 5.86 -14.90
C THR A 46 -17.31 5.55 -16.23
N HIS A 47 -17.53 6.55 -17.08
CA HIS A 47 -18.09 6.34 -18.40
C HIS A 47 -17.19 5.51 -19.33
N LEU A 48 -15.88 5.74 -19.31
CA LEU A 48 -14.91 4.97 -20.10
C LEU A 48 -14.81 3.51 -19.62
N LYS A 49 -14.85 3.29 -18.30
CA LYS A 49 -14.80 1.97 -17.66
C LYS A 49 -15.97 1.09 -18.10
N TYR A 50 -17.21 1.60 -18.07
CA TYR A 50 -18.40 0.79 -18.39
C TYR A 50 -18.62 0.55 -19.89
N ARG A 51 -17.98 1.30 -20.78
CA ARG A 51 -18.10 1.08 -22.25
C ARG A 51 -16.97 0.23 -22.84
N ASN A 52 -16.03 -0.29 -22.05
CA ASN A 52 -14.83 -0.99 -22.53
C ASN A 52 -14.02 -0.17 -23.56
N LEU A 53 -14.12 1.17 -23.52
CA LEU A 53 -13.44 2.08 -24.46
C LEU A 53 -12.00 2.41 -24.04
N TYR A 54 -11.49 1.74 -23.00
CA TYR A 54 -10.14 1.99 -22.47
C TYR A 54 -9.04 1.65 -23.48
N THR A 55 -9.33 0.78 -24.45
CA THR A 55 -8.38 0.35 -25.48
C THR A 55 -8.32 1.25 -26.71
N GLU A 56 -9.28 2.17 -26.92
CA GLU A 56 -9.36 2.99 -28.15
C GLU A 56 -9.25 4.52 -27.93
N ALA A 57 -9.20 5.00 -26.68
CA ALA A 57 -9.24 6.43 -26.39
C ALA A 57 -7.86 7.12 -26.47
N LYS A 58 -7.33 7.35 -27.69
CA LYS A 58 -6.11 8.19 -27.91
C LYS A 58 -6.36 9.69 -28.09
N THR A 59 -7.57 10.20 -27.85
CA THR A 59 -7.88 11.63 -28.09
C THR A 59 -8.77 12.26 -27.02
N SER A 60 -8.33 12.27 -25.77
CA SER A 60 -8.87 13.21 -24.76
C SER A 60 -8.06 14.51 -24.81
N ARG A 61 -8.68 15.61 -25.26
CA ARG A 61 -8.06 16.94 -25.25
C ARG A 61 -8.34 17.59 -23.89
N LYS A 62 -7.28 17.91 -23.13
CA LYS A 62 -7.37 18.88 -22.02
C LYS A 62 -7.58 20.29 -22.59
N PRO A 63 -8.32 21.18 -21.92
CA PRO A 63 -8.40 22.57 -22.34
C PRO A 63 -7.02 23.23 -22.20
N THR A 64 -6.53 23.79 -23.30
CA THR A 64 -5.38 24.70 -23.33
C THR A 64 -5.75 26.01 -22.64
N SER A 65 -4.95 26.39 -21.64
CA SER A 65 -5.06 27.65 -20.89
C SER A 65 -5.10 28.86 -21.84
N ARG A 66 -6.06 29.76 -21.62
CA ARG A 66 -6.07 31.09 -22.23
C ARG A 66 -5.44 32.10 -21.29
N ASP A 67 -4.49 32.83 -21.83
CA ASP A 67 -4.01 34.14 -21.38
C ASP A 67 -5.18 35.09 -21.09
N HIS A 68 -5.09 35.82 -19.97
CA HIS A 68 -5.54 37.22 -19.92
C HIS A 68 -4.98 37.97 -18.70
N SER A 69 -4.13 38.93 -19.03
CA SER A 69 -4.07 40.32 -18.53
C SER A 69 -3.96 40.60 -17.03
N THR A 70 -2.76 41.01 -16.67
CA THR A 70 -2.39 42.14 -15.81
C THR A 70 -3.50 43.17 -15.57
N GLN A 71 -3.93 43.31 -14.32
CA GLN A 71 -4.46 44.56 -13.79
C GLN A 71 -3.79 44.89 -12.46
N GLN A 72 -3.12 46.04 -12.47
CA GLN A 72 -2.54 46.72 -11.33
C GLN A 72 -3.65 47.04 -10.31
N TYR A 73 -3.42 46.73 -9.04
CA TYR A 73 -4.06 47.43 -7.94
C TYR A 73 -3.01 47.82 -6.91
N GLU A 74 -3.12 49.08 -6.53
CA GLU A 74 -2.18 49.84 -5.74
C GLU A 74 -2.05 49.31 -4.31
N SER A 75 -0.81 49.36 -3.85
CA SER A 75 -0.36 49.18 -2.49
C SER A 75 -0.80 50.35 -1.59
N GLU A 76 -1.65 50.07 -0.60
CA GLU A 76 -1.74 50.89 0.61
C GLU A 76 -1.28 50.09 1.83
N SER A 77 -0.14 50.52 2.35
CA SER A 77 0.44 50.13 3.64
C SER A 77 -0.41 50.66 4.79
N LYS A 78 -0.96 49.76 5.63
CA LYS A 78 -1.35 50.09 7.00
C LYS A 78 -0.79 49.05 7.97
N GLN A 79 0.21 49.51 8.71
CA GLN A 79 0.67 48.91 9.96
C GLN A 79 -0.48 48.90 10.97
N GLY A 80 -0.85 47.72 11.43
CA GLY A 80 -1.79 47.52 12.52
C GLY A 80 -1.26 46.42 13.44
N GLN A 81 -0.65 46.84 14.55
CA GLN A 81 -0.31 45.97 15.68
C GLN A 81 -1.59 45.29 16.17
N THR A 82 -1.63 43.96 16.17
CA THR A 82 -2.66 43.20 16.89
C THR A 82 -1.97 42.32 17.91
N GLN A 83 -2.33 42.57 19.16
CA GLN A 83 -1.84 41.91 20.36
C GLN A 83 -2.27 40.44 20.38
N ALA A 84 -1.41 39.63 20.99
CA ALA A 84 -1.63 38.25 21.31
C ALA A 84 -2.91 38.07 22.15
N ASN A 85 -3.81 37.22 21.67
CA ASN A 85 -4.77 36.51 22.51
C ASN A 85 -4.51 35.01 22.30
N GLU A 86 -3.87 34.42 23.31
CA GLU A 86 -3.95 32.99 23.58
C GLU A 86 -5.37 32.62 24.00
N ASN A 87 -5.74 31.36 23.75
CA ASN A 87 -7.03 30.69 24.01
C ASN A 87 -8.00 30.65 22.83
N ASP A 88 -7.73 29.77 21.86
CA ASP A 88 -8.79 28.91 21.30
C ASP A 88 -8.14 27.72 20.55
N LEU A 89 -7.81 26.65 21.29
CA LEU A 89 -7.45 25.34 20.73
C LEU A 89 -8.71 24.68 20.16
N LYS A 90 -9.12 25.10 18.96
CA LYS A 90 -10.00 24.30 18.11
C LYS A 90 -9.12 23.37 17.30
N GLU A 91 -9.27 22.08 17.56
CA GLU A 91 -8.75 20.98 16.74
C GLU A 91 -9.09 21.22 15.28
N GLY A 92 -8.13 21.77 14.54
CA GLY A 92 -8.15 21.76 13.09
C GLY A 92 -7.95 20.33 12.64
N LYS A 93 -9.06 19.63 12.35
CA LYS A 93 -9.01 18.43 11.52
C LYS A 93 -8.39 18.86 10.20
N SER A 94 -7.15 18.44 9.95
CA SER A 94 -6.45 18.70 8.71
C SER A 94 -7.22 18.05 7.57
N ASP A 95 -7.54 18.83 6.54
CA ASP A 95 -8.17 18.40 5.28
C ASP A 95 -7.24 17.50 4.41
N ASP A 96 -6.24 16.86 5.02
CA ASP A 96 -5.33 15.89 4.39
C ASP A 96 -5.89 14.45 4.38
N GLU A 97 -7.20 14.29 4.59
CA GLU A 97 -7.96 13.15 4.07
C GLU A 97 -8.12 13.25 2.54
N ARG A 98 -7.02 13.50 1.82
CA ARG A 98 -6.93 13.25 0.38
C ARG A 98 -7.18 11.78 0.16
N SER A 99 -8.46 11.44 -0.08
CA SER A 99 -8.97 10.17 -0.58
C SER A 99 -8.01 9.03 -0.28
N ILE A 100 -8.07 8.49 0.94
CA ILE A 100 -7.53 7.15 1.23
C ILE A 100 -8.28 6.24 0.26
N SER A 101 -7.71 6.09 -0.93
CA SER A 101 -8.12 5.13 -1.93
C SER A 101 -8.21 3.83 -1.17
N ASN A 102 -9.41 3.29 -1.05
CA ASN A 102 -9.63 1.92 -0.59
C ASN A 102 -8.94 1.04 -1.64
N ASN A 103 -7.61 0.96 -1.56
CA ASN A 103 -6.83 0.10 -2.42
C ASN A 103 -7.26 -1.30 -2.03
N GLU A 104 -8.16 -1.88 -2.82
CA GLU A 104 -8.57 -3.25 -2.61
C GLU A 104 -7.30 -4.11 -2.73
N PRO A 105 -7.11 -5.13 -1.89
CA PRO A 105 -5.92 -5.98 -1.95
C PRO A 105 -5.62 -6.49 -3.37
N ASP A 106 -6.65 -6.77 -4.16
CA ASP A 106 -6.54 -7.19 -5.56
C ASP A 106 -5.93 -6.11 -6.46
N GLU A 107 -6.23 -4.82 -6.21
CA GLU A 107 -5.60 -3.71 -6.93
C GLU A 107 -4.10 -3.66 -6.65
N THR A 108 -3.69 -3.90 -5.40
CA THR A 108 -2.25 -3.89 -5.06
C THR A 108 -1.49 -5.04 -5.70
N ILE A 109 -2.10 -6.24 -5.80
CA ILE A 109 -1.53 -7.38 -6.55
C ILE A 109 -1.43 -7.04 -8.03
N GLU A 110 -2.49 -6.45 -8.62
CA GLU A 110 -2.48 -6.05 -10.01
C GLU A 110 -1.39 -4.99 -10.31
N GLN A 111 -1.11 -4.07 -9.37
CA GLN A 111 0.02 -3.15 -9.52
C GLN A 111 1.38 -3.88 -9.58
N VAL A 112 1.59 -4.91 -8.75
CA VAL A 112 2.80 -5.75 -8.84
C VAL A 112 2.88 -6.40 -10.22
N LEU A 113 1.78 -6.96 -10.71
CA LEU A 113 1.75 -7.64 -11.99
C LEU A 113 1.99 -6.68 -13.17
N LEU A 114 1.41 -5.46 -13.13
CA LEU A 114 1.67 -4.41 -14.12
C LEU A 114 3.13 -3.96 -14.12
N PHE A 115 3.73 -3.84 -12.94
CA PHE A 115 5.17 -3.57 -12.82
C PHE A 115 5.98 -4.71 -13.43
N LEU A 116 5.67 -5.96 -13.11
CA LEU A 116 6.35 -7.12 -13.69
C LEU A 116 6.19 -7.15 -15.22
N ASP A 117 5.00 -6.89 -15.76
CA ASP A 117 4.77 -6.77 -17.21
C ASP A 117 5.65 -5.71 -17.87
N SER A 118 5.96 -4.61 -17.15
CA SER A 118 6.81 -3.53 -17.66
C SER A 118 8.29 -3.94 -17.80
N ILE A 119 8.74 -4.93 -17.02
CA ILE A 119 10.11 -5.45 -17.08
C ILE A 119 10.22 -6.77 -17.86
N GLY A 120 9.11 -7.48 -18.09
CA GLY A 120 9.09 -8.70 -18.90
C GLY A 120 7.75 -9.45 -18.86
N ASN A 121 7.61 -10.51 -19.65
CA ASN A 121 6.38 -11.31 -19.67
C ASN A 121 6.37 -12.35 -18.53
N PHE A 122 6.02 -11.90 -17.32
CA PHE A 122 6.08 -12.71 -16.10
C PHE A 122 4.72 -13.27 -15.65
N ARG A 123 3.61 -12.85 -16.28
CA ARG A 123 2.29 -13.42 -15.97
C ARG A 123 2.16 -14.87 -16.43
N SER A 124 1.36 -15.61 -15.68
CA SER A 124 0.93 -16.95 -16.10
C SER A 124 0.04 -16.84 -17.34
N GLY A 125 0.35 -17.62 -18.38
CA GLY A 125 -0.57 -17.88 -19.48
C GLY A 125 -1.64 -18.92 -19.14
N MET A 126 -1.47 -19.64 -18.02
CA MET A 126 -2.39 -20.67 -17.57
C MET A 126 -3.44 -20.08 -16.64
N LYS A 127 -4.71 -20.43 -16.88
CA LYS A 127 -5.82 -20.14 -15.97
C LYS A 127 -6.11 -21.39 -15.15
N TYR A 128 -6.00 -21.28 -13.84
CA TYR A 128 -6.33 -22.36 -12.91
C TYR A 128 -7.80 -22.22 -12.49
N GLU A 129 -8.64 -23.17 -12.90
CA GLU A 129 -10.08 -23.13 -12.59
C GLU A 129 -10.37 -23.73 -11.21
N LYS A 130 -9.54 -24.68 -10.77
CA LYS A 130 -9.73 -25.43 -9.53
C LYS A 130 -8.65 -25.09 -8.49
N GLU A 131 -9.03 -25.11 -7.22
CA GLU A 131 -8.09 -24.85 -6.11
C GLU A 131 -7.01 -25.94 -6.02
N GLU A 132 -7.31 -27.18 -6.41
CA GLU A 132 -6.33 -28.27 -6.45
C GLU A 132 -5.21 -28.01 -7.47
N GLU A 133 -5.54 -27.37 -8.60
CA GLU A 133 -4.55 -27.03 -9.63
C GLU A 133 -3.64 -25.90 -9.14
N LYS A 134 -4.21 -24.86 -8.50
CA LYS A 134 -3.45 -23.78 -7.86
C LYS A 134 -2.52 -24.33 -6.79
N GLN A 135 -3.05 -25.20 -5.92
CA GLN A 135 -2.27 -25.88 -4.89
C GLN A 135 -1.11 -26.68 -5.50
N GLY A 136 -1.41 -27.51 -6.50
CA GLY A 136 -0.42 -28.33 -7.19
C GLY A 136 0.71 -27.49 -7.79
N TYR A 137 0.37 -26.37 -8.43
CA TYR A 137 1.34 -25.40 -8.95
C TYR A 137 2.20 -24.79 -7.85
N LEU A 138 1.57 -24.18 -6.83
CA LEU A 138 2.26 -23.48 -5.75
C LEU A 138 3.24 -24.39 -4.99
N LEU A 139 2.86 -25.65 -4.74
CA LEU A 139 3.67 -26.58 -3.96
C LEU A 139 4.75 -27.28 -4.78
N THR A 140 4.50 -27.54 -6.06
CA THR A 140 5.46 -28.19 -6.97
C THR A 140 6.53 -27.21 -7.44
N CYS A 141 6.13 -25.97 -7.76
CA CYS A 141 7.03 -24.95 -8.29
C CYS A 141 7.78 -24.17 -7.18
N PHE A 142 7.52 -24.44 -5.89
CA PHE A 142 8.22 -23.77 -4.80
C PHE A 142 9.73 -24.12 -4.82
N PRO A 143 10.65 -23.14 -4.77
CA PRO A 143 12.08 -23.33 -5.05
C PRO A 143 12.86 -23.91 -3.85
N LYS A 144 12.50 -25.12 -3.40
CA LYS A 144 13.14 -25.77 -2.24
C LYS A 144 14.62 -26.05 -2.46
N ASP A 145 14.99 -26.32 -3.70
CA ASP A 145 16.34 -26.65 -4.15
C ASP A 145 17.27 -25.43 -4.19
N TYR A 146 16.75 -24.21 -4.02
CA TYR A 146 17.57 -23.00 -4.01
C TYR A 146 18.19 -22.73 -2.64
N PHE A 147 17.74 -23.43 -1.60
CA PHE A 147 18.17 -23.21 -0.23
C PHE A 147 18.95 -24.42 0.31
N SER A 148 20.12 -24.16 0.88
CA SER A 148 20.96 -25.19 1.51
C SER A 148 20.36 -25.71 2.82
N ASN A 149 19.60 -24.87 3.52
CA ASN A 149 18.97 -25.21 4.80
C ASN A 149 17.45 -25.26 4.63
N SER A 150 16.83 -26.39 4.96
CA SER A 150 15.38 -26.53 4.87
C SER A 150 14.64 -25.62 5.85
N GLN A 151 15.24 -25.34 7.01
CA GLN A 151 14.62 -24.48 8.03
C GLN A 151 14.32 -23.07 7.51
N ASP A 152 15.07 -22.59 6.52
CA ASP A 152 14.92 -21.25 5.98
C ASP A 152 13.57 -21.07 5.26
N TYR A 153 13.10 -22.10 4.53
CA TYR A 153 11.88 -22.01 3.73
C TYR A 153 10.70 -22.81 4.29
N GLN A 154 10.97 -23.81 5.14
CA GLN A 154 9.96 -24.76 5.60
C GLN A 154 8.75 -24.08 6.28
N PRO A 155 8.92 -23.05 7.13
CA PRO A 155 7.78 -22.38 7.76
C PRO A 155 6.81 -21.78 6.73
N ILE A 156 7.32 -21.11 5.70
CA ILE A 156 6.49 -20.51 4.64
C ILE A 156 5.87 -21.60 3.78
N TYR A 157 6.65 -22.61 3.37
CA TYR A 157 6.15 -23.72 2.56
C TYR A 157 5.01 -24.49 3.26
N ASN A 158 5.15 -24.78 4.55
CA ASN A 158 4.12 -25.44 5.34
C ASN A 158 2.86 -24.57 5.43
N ASN A 159 3.00 -23.26 5.66
CA ASN A 159 1.85 -22.35 5.67
C ASN A 159 1.14 -22.29 4.29
N ILE A 160 1.88 -22.27 3.17
CA ILE A 160 1.27 -22.35 1.82
C ILE A 160 0.47 -23.65 1.69
N LYS A 161 1.05 -24.78 2.12
CA LYS A 161 0.39 -26.08 2.09
C LYS A 161 -0.89 -26.09 2.93
N ASP A 162 -0.85 -25.54 4.14
CA ASP A 162 -2.00 -25.52 5.04
C ASP A 162 -3.12 -24.60 4.53
N ILE A 163 -2.78 -23.39 4.07
CA ILE A 163 -3.73 -22.44 3.48
C ILE A 163 -4.40 -23.05 2.25
N THR A 164 -3.63 -23.65 1.34
CA THR A 164 -4.17 -24.26 0.11
C THR A 164 -4.97 -25.52 0.41
N ASN A 165 -4.58 -26.34 1.39
CA ASN A 165 -5.39 -27.47 1.85
C ASN A 165 -6.76 -27.03 2.38
N GLU A 166 -6.81 -25.92 3.11
CA GLU A 166 -8.07 -25.37 3.61
C GLU A 166 -8.96 -24.86 2.47
N ARG A 167 -8.38 -24.17 1.47
CA ARG A 167 -9.11 -23.70 0.28
C ARG A 167 -9.65 -24.85 -0.58
N VAL A 168 -8.89 -25.93 -0.74
CA VAL A 168 -9.36 -27.14 -1.43
C VAL A 168 -10.54 -27.78 -0.67
N LYS A 169 -10.46 -27.84 0.67
CA LYS A 169 -11.55 -28.41 1.49
C LYS A 169 -12.79 -27.52 1.54
N ASN A 170 -12.61 -26.20 1.54
CA ASN A 170 -13.68 -25.20 1.66
C ASN A 170 -13.51 -24.08 0.61
N PRO A 171 -13.81 -24.32 -0.68
CA PRO A 171 -13.56 -23.34 -1.75
C PRO A 171 -14.27 -22.00 -1.56
N ASP A 172 -15.42 -22.00 -0.88
CA ASP A 172 -16.22 -20.79 -0.63
C ASP A 172 -15.75 -19.96 0.57
N GLN A 173 -14.73 -20.42 1.30
CA GLN A 173 -14.22 -19.75 2.50
C GLN A 173 -12.76 -19.36 2.32
N ASP A 174 -12.46 -18.06 2.34
CA ASP A 174 -11.08 -17.60 2.38
C ASP A 174 -10.52 -17.72 3.81
N PRO A 175 -9.48 -18.54 4.06
CA PRO A 175 -8.87 -18.67 5.38
C PRO A 175 -8.42 -17.33 5.96
N LEU A 176 -8.06 -16.39 5.09
CA LEU A 176 -7.62 -15.04 5.45
C LEU A 176 -8.69 -14.22 6.18
N MET A 177 -9.98 -14.52 5.95
CA MET A 177 -11.11 -13.86 6.60
C MET A 177 -11.39 -14.39 8.02
N LYS A 178 -10.75 -15.51 8.41
CA LYS A 178 -10.90 -16.13 9.73
C LYS A 178 -9.86 -15.66 10.74
N GLU A 179 -8.88 -14.88 10.30
CA GLU A 179 -7.80 -14.35 11.15
C GLU A 179 -8.36 -13.44 12.25
N GLU A 180 -7.87 -13.60 13.48
CA GLU A 180 -8.26 -12.76 14.61
C GLU A 180 -7.79 -11.32 14.41
N ILE A 181 -8.66 -10.35 14.68
CA ILE A 181 -8.34 -8.93 14.62
C ILE A 181 -8.10 -8.41 16.03
N ASP A 182 -6.95 -7.76 16.23
CA ASP A 182 -6.68 -6.90 17.36
C ASP A 182 -7.60 -5.68 17.30
N LYS A 183 -8.55 -5.60 18.25
CA LYS A 183 -9.58 -4.56 18.26
C LYS A 183 -9.02 -3.17 18.53
N ASP A 184 -7.91 -3.08 19.24
CA ASP A 184 -7.33 -1.79 19.65
C ASP A 184 -6.52 -1.20 18.50
N LYS A 185 -5.78 -2.05 17.79
CA LYS A 185 -4.91 -1.64 16.68
C LYS A 185 -5.56 -1.74 15.30
N ASN A 186 -6.70 -2.41 15.20
CA ASN A 186 -7.41 -2.74 13.95
C ASN A 186 -6.51 -3.46 12.92
N ILE A 187 -5.67 -4.38 13.41
CA ILE A 187 -4.79 -5.23 12.59
C ILE A 187 -5.02 -6.70 12.91
N LYS A 188 -4.72 -7.60 11.98
CA LYS A 188 -4.79 -9.05 12.19
C LYS A 188 -3.62 -9.54 13.05
N LYS A 189 -3.90 -10.43 14.01
CA LYS A 189 -2.90 -11.10 14.86
C LYS A 189 -2.26 -12.32 14.17
N THR A 190 -1.99 -12.18 12.88
CA THR A 190 -1.43 -13.26 12.05
C THR A 190 0.09 -13.24 12.13
N GLN A 191 0.70 -14.41 12.35
CA GLN A 191 2.16 -14.56 12.35
C GLN A 191 2.76 -14.22 10.98
N ILE A 192 3.94 -13.60 10.97
CA ILE A 192 4.58 -13.12 9.74
C ILE A 192 4.79 -14.23 8.69
N ASN A 193 5.26 -15.42 9.10
CA ASN A 193 5.44 -16.53 8.14
C ASN A 193 4.14 -16.89 7.39
N LYS A 194 3.00 -16.82 8.09
CA LYS A 194 1.68 -17.07 7.51
C LYS A 194 1.23 -15.90 6.62
N ILE A 195 1.52 -14.65 7.00
CA ILE A 195 1.28 -13.46 6.17
C ILE A 195 2.02 -13.57 4.83
N LEU A 196 3.31 -13.92 4.87
CA LEU A 196 4.15 -14.09 3.68
C LEU A 196 3.63 -15.24 2.80
N ALA A 197 3.15 -16.33 3.40
CA ALA A 197 2.49 -17.41 2.67
C ALA A 197 1.18 -16.97 2.01
N TYR A 198 0.34 -16.16 2.68
CA TYR A 198 -0.87 -15.59 2.07
C TYR A 198 -0.54 -14.76 0.83
N PHE A 199 0.51 -13.95 0.89
CA PHE A 199 0.96 -13.17 -0.26
C PHE A 199 1.35 -14.06 -1.44
N LEU A 200 2.13 -15.12 -1.20
CA LEU A 200 2.52 -16.08 -2.25
C LEU A 200 1.33 -16.87 -2.82
N VAL A 201 0.35 -17.23 -1.99
CA VAL A 201 -0.90 -17.88 -2.44
C VAL A 201 -1.73 -16.94 -3.31
N ALA A 202 -1.73 -15.64 -3.01
CA ALA A 202 -2.45 -14.63 -3.79
C ALA A 202 -1.79 -14.35 -5.14
N ILE A 203 -0.48 -14.09 -5.16
CA ILE A 203 0.23 -13.70 -6.38
C ILE A 203 0.69 -14.89 -7.23
N GLY A 204 1.01 -16.02 -6.62
CA GLY A 204 1.66 -17.15 -7.28
C GLY A 204 0.92 -17.70 -8.50
N PRO A 205 -0.40 -17.99 -8.45
CA PRO A 205 -1.15 -18.49 -9.60
C PRO A 205 -1.22 -17.51 -10.78
N LEU A 206 -0.87 -16.25 -10.56
CA LEU A 206 -0.87 -15.19 -11.58
C LEU A 206 0.50 -15.02 -12.24
N LEU A 207 1.55 -15.69 -11.74
CA LEU A 207 2.91 -15.66 -12.24
C LEU A 207 3.25 -16.94 -13.01
N ASN A 208 4.13 -16.84 -14.00
CA ASN A 208 4.75 -18.02 -14.60
C ASN A 208 5.76 -18.67 -13.63
N GLU A 209 6.23 -19.88 -13.96
CA GLU A 209 7.04 -20.69 -13.05
C GLU A 209 8.33 -19.98 -12.61
N ASP A 210 9.05 -19.37 -13.54
CA ASP A 210 10.31 -18.66 -13.25
C ASP A 210 10.07 -17.46 -12.33
N ALA A 211 9.06 -16.64 -12.63
CA ALA A 211 8.69 -15.48 -11.81
C ALA A 211 8.21 -15.88 -10.42
N TYR A 212 7.43 -16.96 -10.31
CA TYR A 212 6.98 -17.47 -9.01
C TYR A 212 8.15 -17.97 -8.17
N LYS A 213 9.12 -18.69 -8.75
CA LYS A 213 10.33 -19.13 -8.05
C LYS A 213 11.12 -17.93 -7.54
N GLU A 214 11.35 -16.92 -8.37
CA GLU A 214 12.04 -15.69 -7.97
C GLU A 214 11.31 -14.95 -6.84
N MET A 215 9.99 -14.80 -6.94
CA MET A 215 9.16 -14.16 -5.91
C MET A 215 9.18 -14.95 -4.60
N ALA A 216 9.05 -16.27 -4.66
CA ALA A 216 9.14 -17.13 -3.48
C ALA A 216 10.53 -17.04 -2.83
N THR A 217 11.60 -17.00 -3.64
CA THR A 217 12.95 -16.81 -3.12
C THR A 217 13.12 -15.47 -2.43
N PHE A 218 12.65 -14.39 -3.05
CA PHE A 218 12.65 -13.05 -2.44
C PHE A 218 11.92 -13.03 -1.09
N ILE A 219 10.73 -13.63 -1.02
CA ILE A 219 9.92 -13.70 0.20
C ILE A 219 10.58 -14.55 1.30
N VAL A 220 11.22 -15.67 0.95
CA VAL A 220 11.99 -16.47 1.92
C VAL A 220 13.19 -15.68 2.44
N LEU A 221 13.97 -15.03 1.56
CA LEU A 221 15.09 -14.17 1.99
C LEU A 221 14.61 -13.04 2.90
N PHE A 222 13.43 -12.46 2.65
CA PHE A 222 12.86 -11.45 3.53
C PHE A 222 12.51 -12.01 4.92
N SER A 223 11.99 -13.23 5.01
CA SER A 223 11.75 -13.90 6.30
C SER A 223 13.05 -14.20 7.06
N ILE A 224 14.11 -14.61 6.37
CA ILE A 224 15.44 -14.80 6.99
C ILE A 224 15.94 -13.47 7.56
N ALA A 225 15.88 -12.39 6.78
CA ALA A 225 16.29 -11.05 7.23
C ALA A 225 15.49 -10.57 8.46
N LEU A 226 14.17 -10.84 8.48
CA LEU A 226 13.30 -10.54 9.62
C LEU A 226 13.71 -11.35 10.86
N ASN A 227 14.07 -12.62 10.71
CA ASN A 227 14.55 -13.43 11.82
C ASN A 227 15.92 -12.98 12.34
N GLU A 228 16.79 -12.45 11.48
CA GLU A 228 18.11 -11.95 11.88
C GLU A 228 18.05 -10.56 12.54
N ALA A 229 17.24 -9.64 12.01
CA ALA A 229 17.27 -8.23 12.39
C ALA A 229 15.97 -7.70 13.03
N GLY A 230 14.86 -8.45 12.96
CA GLY A 230 13.53 -7.96 13.33
C GLY A 230 13.40 -7.55 14.80
N TYR A 231 13.93 -8.35 15.74
CA TYR A 231 13.89 -8.00 17.17
C TYR A 231 14.69 -6.74 17.47
N GLN A 232 15.87 -6.60 16.88
CA GLN A 232 16.71 -5.42 17.06
C GLN A 232 16.04 -4.17 16.47
N ALA A 233 15.46 -4.28 15.28
CA ALA A 233 14.75 -3.17 14.65
C ALA A 233 13.52 -2.73 15.48
N LEU A 234 12.75 -3.69 16.01
CA LEU A 234 11.63 -3.40 16.90
C LEU A 234 12.08 -2.70 18.19
N GLN A 235 13.15 -3.19 18.81
CA GLN A 235 13.71 -2.59 20.02
C GLN A 235 14.15 -1.14 19.79
N ASN A 236 14.84 -0.87 18.67
CA ASN A 236 15.26 0.48 18.32
C ASN A 236 14.06 1.41 18.10
N TYR A 237 13.04 0.93 17.38
CA TYR A 237 11.80 1.68 17.16
C TYR A 237 11.10 2.04 18.47
N GLU A 238 10.96 1.09 19.41
CA GLU A 238 10.35 1.36 20.72
C GLU A 238 11.15 2.40 21.54
N GLN A 239 12.48 2.34 21.49
CA GLN A 239 13.35 3.31 22.16
C GLN A 239 13.20 4.72 21.57
N GLU A 240 13.12 4.84 20.25
CA GLU A 240 12.92 6.13 19.57
C GLU A 240 11.55 6.74 19.92
N GLN A 241 10.49 5.94 19.93
CA GLN A 241 9.15 6.41 20.34
C GLN A 241 9.12 6.91 21.78
N TYR A 242 9.83 6.23 22.70
CA TYR A 242 9.94 6.66 24.09
C TYR A 242 10.68 7.99 24.23
N GLN A 243 11.76 8.20 23.45
CA GLN A 243 12.51 9.47 23.47
C GLN A 243 11.71 10.66 22.92
N GLN A 244 10.74 10.41 22.04
CA GLN A 244 9.88 11.43 21.45
C GLN A 244 8.70 11.87 22.35
N GLY A 245 8.62 11.36 23.59
CA GLY A 245 7.68 11.85 24.59
C GLY A 245 6.37 11.07 24.73
N ASP A 246 6.25 9.89 24.11
CA ASP A 246 5.16 8.95 24.42
C ASP A 246 5.44 8.23 25.76
N THR A 247 5.40 8.98 26.86
CA THR A 247 5.77 8.50 28.21
C THR A 247 4.78 7.49 28.79
N ASP A 248 3.59 7.38 28.21
CA ASP A 248 2.55 6.46 28.65
C ASP A 248 2.86 5.01 28.26
N LYS A 249 3.70 4.81 27.24
CA LYS A 249 4.24 3.50 26.87
C LYS A 249 5.61 3.33 27.51
N LYS A 250 5.63 2.82 28.74
CA LYS A 250 6.87 2.16 29.22
C LYS A 250 7.25 1.11 28.18
N PRO A 251 8.52 1.04 27.74
CA PRO A 251 8.95 -0.02 26.83
C PRO A 251 8.63 -1.36 27.47
N GLN A 252 7.52 -1.98 27.05
CA GLN A 252 7.05 -3.26 27.57
C GLN A 252 8.03 -4.38 27.21
N SER A 253 8.91 -4.13 26.24
CA SER A 253 9.93 -5.05 25.78
C SER A 253 11.34 -4.48 26.04
N LEU A 254 11.73 -4.39 27.31
CA LEU A 254 13.08 -4.87 27.62
C LEU A 254 13.03 -6.38 27.38
N VAL A 255 13.07 -6.78 26.10
CA VAL A 255 13.34 -8.14 25.65
C VAL A 255 14.61 -8.51 26.39
N LYS A 256 14.45 -9.26 27.49
CA LYS A 256 15.58 -9.94 28.09
C LYS A 256 16.12 -10.79 26.94
N GLN A 257 17.39 -10.59 26.60
CA GLN A 257 18.13 -11.40 25.63
C GLN A 257 18.21 -12.85 26.14
N ASP A 258 17.08 -13.50 26.33
CA ASP A 258 17.02 -14.93 26.54
C ASP A 258 17.41 -15.55 25.21
N GLN A 259 18.49 -16.32 25.23
CA GLN A 259 19.06 -17.03 24.08
C GLN A 259 18.12 -18.11 23.49
N ASN A 260 16.84 -18.13 23.91
CA ASN A 260 15.82 -19.10 23.55
C ASN A 260 14.56 -18.45 22.96
N LEU A 261 14.62 -17.19 22.51
CA LEU A 261 13.50 -16.59 21.78
C LEU A 261 13.22 -17.39 20.50
N ASN A 262 11.94 -17.64 20.20
CA ASN A 262 11.61 -18.25 18.92
C ASN A 262 11.90 -17.25 17.78
N ALA A 263 11.95 -17.76 16.55
CA ALA A 263 12.20 -16.93 15.38
C ALA A 263 11.19 -15.76 15.31
N TYR A 264 11.68 -14.56 14.97
CA TYR A 264 10.86 -13.33 14.93
C TYR A 264 9.56 -13.53 14.15
N CYS A 265 9.65 -14.19 12.98
CA CYS A 265 8.51 -14.44 12.11
C CYS A 265 7.46 -15.43 12.66
N GLU A 266 7.79 -16.18 13.71
CA GLU A 266 6.89 -17.12 14.39
C GLU A 266 6.19 -16.49 15.60
N GLU A 267 6.80 -15.50 16.26
CA GLU A 267 6.19 -14.83 17.42
C GLU A 267 5.44 -13.56 17.04
N GLN A 268 5.99 -12.78 16.11
CA GLN A 268 5.50 -11.44 15.82
C GLN A 268 4.39 -11.45 14.77
N ASN A 269 3.49 -10.47 14.90
CA ASN A 269 2.50 -10.17 13.88
C ASN A 269 3.08 -9.24 12.79
N GLY A 270 2.27 -8.88 11.80
CA GLY A 270 2.68 -8.02 10.69
C GLY A 270 2.89 -6.54 11.03
N GLU A 271 2.64 -6.07 12.25
CA GLU A 271 2.58 -4.64 12.58
C GLU A 271 3.87 -3.90 12.20
N HIS A 272 5.00 -4.48 12.60
CA HIS A 272 6.34 -3.92 12.46
C HIS A 272 7.18 -4.60 11.37
N ILE A 273 6.55 -5.40 10.50
CA ILE A 273 7.24 -6.15 9.44
C ILE A 273 8.06 -5.26 8.49
N LEU A 274 7.69 -3.98 8.37
CA LEU A 274 8.33 -3.04 7.46
C LEU A 274 9.57 -2.33 8.04
N LEU A 275 9.90 -2.52 9.33
CA LEU A 275 11.01 -1.79 9.96
C LEU A 275 12.37 -2.10 9.33
N ILE A 276 12.56 -3.30 8.77
CA ILE A 276 13.84 -3.72 8.20
C ILE A 276 13.93 -3.54 6.69
N THR A 277 12.93 -2.98 6.00
CA THR A 277 12.89 -3.05 4.52
C THR A 277 14.06 -2.35 3.85
N ASN A 278 14.54 -1.24 4.42
CA ASN A 278 15.72 -0.54 3.90
C ASN A 278 16.97 -1.39 4.07
N GLU A 279 17.21 -1.93 5.26
CA GLU A 279 18.37 -2.80 5.54
C GLU A 279 18.31 -4.09 4.71
N PHE A 280 17.11 -4.63 4.54
CA PHE A 280 16.87 -5.80 3.70
C PHE A 280 17.31 -5.55 2.26
N ILE A 281 16.83 -4.46 1.64
CA ILE A 281 17.14 -4.15 0.25
C ILE A 281 18.60 -3.74 0.06
N LEU A 282 19.12 -2.87 0.93
CA LEU A 282 20.42 -2.23 0.73
C LEU A 282 21.60 -3.08 1.21
N SER A 283 21.40 -3.90 2.24
CA SER A 283 22.47 -4.67 2.87
C SER A 283 22.26 -6.18 2.71
N PHE A 284 21.07 -6.68 3.05
CA PHE A 284 20.83 -8.12 3.12
C PHE A 284 20.77 -8.77 1.73
N LEU A 285 20.04 -8.18 0.78
CA LEU A 285 19.89 -8.75 -0.56
C LEU A 285 21.22 -8.83 -1.32
N PRO A 286 22.04 -7.77 -1.41
CA PRO A 286 23.35 -7.85 -2.07
C PRO A 286 24.30 -8.88 -1.45
N LEU A 287 24.19 -9.12 -0.14
CA LEU A 287 25.00 -10.11 0.55
C LEU A 287 24.52 -11.56 0.32
N ASN A 288 23.21 -11.77 0.20
CA ASN A 288 22.61 -13.11 0.20
C ASN A 288 22.27 -13.64 -1.20
N PHE A 289 21.95 -12.79 -2.18
CA PHE A 289 21.74 -13.25 -3.56
C PHE A 289 22.94 -13.99 -4.16
N PRO A 290 24.20 -13.51 -4.02
CA PRO A 290 25.37 -14.23 -4.52
C PRO A 290 25.54 -15.64 -3.94
N LYS A 291 25.01 -15.88 -2.73
CA LYS A 291 25.07 -17.20 -2.07
C LYS A 291 24.22 -18.25 -2.79
N LEU A 292 23.26 -17.83 -3.64
CA LEU A 292 22.47 -18.72 -4.50
C LEU A 292 23.29 -19.22 -5.72
N GLY A 293 24.52 -18.72 -5.91
CA GLY A 293 25.44 -19.21 -6.94
C GLY A 293 24.91 -19.02 -8.36
N ASN A 294 24.87 -20.09 -9.14
CA ASN A 294 24.44 -20.01 -10.54
C ASN A 294 22.94 -19.73 -10.72
N ILE A 295 22.13 -20.00 -9.69
CA ILE A 295 20.68 -19.78 -9.72
C ILE A 295 20.38 -18.28 -9.86
N GLU A 296 21.11 -17.42 -9.14
CA GLU A 296 20.97 -15.96 -9.22
C GLU A 296 21.15 -15.44 -10.66
N LYS A 297 22.03 -16.06 -11.44
CA LYS A 297 22.30 -15.64 -12.83
C LYS A 297 21.13 -15.93 -13.76
N SER A 298 20.28 -16.91 -13.43
CA SER A 298 19.06 -17.17 -14.18
C SER A 298 17.91 -16.23 -13.83
N PHE A 299 17.99 -15.52 -12.69
CA PHE A 299 16.95 -14.62 -12.26
C PHE A 299 16.85 -13.42 -13.21
N ARG A 300 15.63 -12.94 -13.44
CA ARG A 300 15.33 -11.80 -14.30
C ARG A 300 14.70 -10.64 -13.53
N ILE A 301 14.07 -10.92 -12.40
CA ILE A 301 13.40 -9.93 -11.55
C ILE A 301 14.36 -9.47 -10.45
N PHE A 302 14.95 -10.40 -9.70
CA PHE A 302 15.80 -10.07 -8.53
C PHE A 302 17.26 -10.52 -8.68
N GLY A 303 18.15 -9.89 -7.91
CA GLY A 303 19.57 -10.21 -7.87
C GLY A 303 20.42 -9.01 -7.44
N SER A 304 21.74 -9.21 -7.45
CA SER A 304 22.73 -8.24 -6.98
C SER A 304 22.90 -6.98 -7.85
N PRO A 305 22.67 -6.98 -9.19
CA PRO A 305 22.80 -5.77 -10.00
C PRO A 305 21.80 -4.68 -9.59
N ASP A 306 22.20 -3.41 -9.69
CA ASP A 306 21.41 -2.23 -9.31
C ASP A 306 20.00 -2.20 -9.91
N GLU A 307 19.87 -2.59 -11.19
CA GLU A 307 18.57 -2.67 -11.87
C GLU A 307 17.61 -3.64 -11.18
N LYS A 308 18.13 -4.76 -10.66
CA LYS A 308 17.34 -5.78 -9.96
C LYS A 308 17.06 -5.39 -8.50
N LEU A 309 17.96 -4.66 -7.86
CA LEU A 309 17.69 -4.05 -6.55
C LEU A 309 16.60 -2.99 -6.65
N LYS A 310 16.56 -2.21 -7.74
CA LYS A 310 15.45 -1.30 -8.02
C LYS A 310 14.13 -2.05 -8.15
N ASN A 311 14.11 -3.23 -8.79
CA ASN A 311 12.91 -4.08 -8.83
C ASN A 311 12.49 -4.53 -7.42
N ALA A 312 13.44 -4.88 -6.55
CA ALA A 312 13.16 -5.22 -5.15
C ALA A 312 12.51 -4.06 -4.38
N VAL A 313 12.93 -2.81 -4.61
CA VAL A 313 12.27 -1.62 -4.05
C VAL A 313 10.80 -1.56 -4.45
N TYR A 314 10.48 -1.66 -5.75
CA TYR A 314 9.10 -1.61 -6.24
C TYR A 314 8.23 -2.74 -5.69
N VAL A 315 8.74 -3.98 -5.71
CA VAL A 315 8.01 -5.13 -5.17
C VAL A 315 7.78 -4.96 -3.66
N THR A 316 8.76 -4.46 -2.91
CA THR A 316 8.63 -4.22 -1.47
C THR A 316 7.62 -3.12 -1.16
N GLN A 317 7.60 -2.04 -1.96
CA GLN A 317 6.60 -0.98 -1.86
C GLN A 317 5.18 -1.54 -2.06
N HIS A 318 4.95 -2.32 -3.11
CA HIS A 318 3.63 -2.89 -3.37
C HIS A 318 3.24 -3.97 -2.36
N LEU A 319 4.21 -4.77 -1.87
CA LEU A 319 4.00 -5.66 -0.72
C LEU A 319 3.54 -4.86 0.50
N SER A 320 4.14 -3.70 0.79
CA SER A 320 3.72 -2.83 1.89
C SER A 320 2.27 -2.35 1.73
N TYR A 321 1.85 -2.04 0.50
CA TYR A 321 0.47 -1.62 0.22
C TYR A 321 -0.51 -2.77 0.37
N TRP A 322 -0.13 -3.97 -0.08
CA TRP A 322 -0.92 -5.18 0.13
C TRP A 322 -1.07 -5.49 1.62
N LEU A 323 0.02 -5.43 2.40
CA LEU A 323 0.00 -5.63 3.85
C LEU A 323 -0.93 -4.64 4.57
N TYR A 324 -0.88 -3.37 4.17
CA TYR A 324 -1.76 -2.32 4.71
C TYR A 324 -3.23 -2.55 4.33
N ALA A 325 -3.51 -2.86 3.06
CA ALA A 325 -4.86 -3.16 2.57
C ALA A 325 -5.46 -4.37 3.28
N MET A 326 -4.64 -5.39 3.55
CA MET A 326 -5.03 -6.59 4.28
C MET A 326 -5.13 -6.40 5.80
N LYS A 327 -4.84 -5.21 6.34
CA LYS A 327 -4.80 -4.93 7.78
C LYS A 327 -3.78 -5.79 8.54
N PHE A 328 -2.63 -6.07 7.94
CA PHE A 328 -1.51 -6.70 8.64
C PHE A 328 -0.57 -5.68 9.29
N THR A 329 -0.53 -4.46 8.77
CA THR A 329 0.25 -3.35 9.31
C THR A 329 -0.54 -2.05 9.16
N ASN A 330 -0.24 -1.08 10.02
CA ASN A 330 -0.72 0.30 9.88
C ASN A 330 0.28 1.20 9.15
N SER A 331 1.45 0.66 8.79
CA SER A 331 2.53 1.38 8.10
C SER A 331 2.45 1.21 6.59
N ARG A 332 2.87 2.24 5.84
CA ARG A 332 3.04 2.19 4.39
C ARG A 332 4.40 2.73 4.02
N LEU A 333 5.02 2.16 2.98
CA LEU A 333 6.25 2.73 2.43
C LEU A 333 5.90 3.86 1.46
N ALA A 334 6.47 5.03 1.73
CA ALA A 334 6.51 6.14 0.80
C ALA A 334 7.90 6.15 0.14
N LEU A 335 7.93 6.14 -1.19
CA LEU A 335 9.15 6.40 -1.94
C LEU A 335 9.20 7.89 -2.24
N TYR A 336 10.31 8.52 -1.88
CA TYR A 336 10.62 9.88 -2.27
C TYR A 336 11.59 9.81 -3.43
N THR A 337 11.25 10.48 -4.52
CA THR A 337 12.16 10.72 -5.62
C THR A 337 12.91 12.02 -5.39
N ASP A 338 14.08 12.20 -6.01
CA ASP A 338 14.86 13.45 -5.89
C ASP A 338 14.05 14.69 -6.34
N ASP A 339 13.00 14.49 -7.16
CA ASP A 339 12.08 15.55 -7.60
C ASP A 339 11.09 15.98 -6.50
N ASP A 340 11.01 15.27 -5.37
CA ASP A 340 10.10 15.56 -4.25
C ASP A 340 10.75 16.41 -3.12
N GLN A 341 12.04 16.75 -3.23
CA GLN A 341 12.80 17.61 -2.30
C GLN A 341 13.03 19.01 -2.87
#